data_AF-W1XU62-F1
#
_entry.id   AF-W1XU62-F1
#
_cell.length_a   1.000
_cell.length_b   1.000
_cell.length_c   1.000
_cell.angle_alpha   90.00
_cell.angle_beta   90.00
_cell.angle_gamma   90.00
#
_symmetry.space_group_name_H-M   'P 1'
#
loop_
_entity.id
_entity.type
_entity.pdbx_description
1 polymer ?
#
loop_
_entity_poly.entity_id
_entity_poly.type
_entity_poly.pdbx_seq_one_letter_code
_entity_poly.pdbx_strand_id
1 'polypeptide(L)'
;LRQYYSDLLWSVKTQEGAGYIYVVIEHQSKPEELMAFRMMRYSIAAMQNHLDAGYKELPLVIPMLFYHGCRSPYPYSLCWLDEFAEPAIARKI
;
A
#
# COMPACT_ATOMS: atom_id res chain seq x y z
N LEU A 1 18.84 -10.10 -4.24
CA LEU A 1 18.09 -10.32 -2.97
C LEU A 1 16.62 -10.04 -3.22
N ARG A 2 15.75 -11.00 -2.92
CA ARG A 2 14.29 -10.83 -2.97
C ARG A 2 13.91 -9.99 -1.74
N GLN A 3 13.42 -8.77 -1.94
CA GLN A 3 13.06 -7.88 -0.83
C GLN A 3 11.95 -8.53 0.00
N TYR A 4 12.21 -8.63 1.30
CA TYR A 4 11.32 -9.21 2.30
C TYR A 4 10.20 -8.21 2.56
N TYR A 5 8.95 -8.61 2.31
CA TYR A 5 7.76 -7.88 2.72
C TYR A 5 7.59 -8.08 4.22
N SER A 6 7.93 -7.05 4.99
CA SER A 6 7.59 -7.00 6.40
C SER A 6 6.17 -6.44 6.50
N ASP A 7 5.16 -7.28 6.27
CA ASP A 7 3.78 -6.92 6.58
C ASP A 7 3.67 -6.82 8.12
N LEU A 8 3.77 -5.61 8.64
CA LEU A 8 3.58 -5.35 10.06
C LEU A 8 2.09 -5.18 10.31
N LEU A 9 1.49 -6.14 11.02
CA LEU A 9 0.12 -6.07 11.50
C LEU A 9 0.10 -5.51 12.92
N TRP A 10 -0.55 -4.36 13.09
CA TRP A 10 -0.85 -3.82 14.42
C TRP A 10 -2.35 -3.75 14.64
N SER A 11 -2.82 -4.36 15.73
CA SER A 11 -4.14 -4.06 16.28
C SER A 11 -4.05 -2.75 17.06
N VAL A 12 -4.84 -1.76 16.68
CA VAL A 12 -4.95 -0.48 17.37
C VAL A 12 -6.32 -0.37 18.02
N LYS A 13 -6.36 0.12 19.27
CA LYS A 13 -7.61 0.54 19.89
C LYS A 13 -7.91 1.97 19.44
N THR A 14 -9.00 2.15 18.71
CA THR A 14 -9.54 3.46 18.32
C THR A 14 -10.61 3.90 19.34
N GLN A 15 -11.05 5.17 19.26
CA GLN A 15 -12.14 5.66 20.11
C GLN A 15 -13.48 4.95 19.82
N GLU A 16 -13.64 4.37 18.63
CA GLU A 16 -14.85 3.70 18.16
C GLU A 16 -14.77 2.15 18.25
N GLY A 17 -13.65 1.58 18.71
CA GLY A 17 -13.47 0.13 18.82
C GLY A 17 -12.08 -0.37 18.45
N ALA A 18 -11.90 -1.69 18.35
CA ALA A 18 -10.66 -2.29 17.88
C ALA A 18 -10.57 -2.19 16.36
N GLY A 19 -9.52 -1.55 15.85
CA GLY A 19 -9.21 -1.47 14.42
C GLY A 19 -7.87 -2.15 14.12
N TYR A 20 -7.65 -2.47 12.86
CA TYR A 20 -6.39 -3.04 12.39
C TYR A 20 -5.73 -2.03 11.46
N ILE A 21 -4.45 -1.76 11.67
CA ILE A 21 -3.59 -1.04 10.73
C ILE A 21 -2.59 -2.04 10.18
N TYR A 22 -2.65 -2.27 8.87
CA TYR A 22 -1.56 -2.92 8.15
C TYR A 22 -0.64 -1.84 7.60
N VAL A 23 0.65 -1.95 7.90
CA VAL A 23 1.66 -1.09 7.31
C VAL A 23 2.45 -1.92 6.31
N VAL A 24 2.31 -1.59 5.02
CA VAL A 24 3.14 -2.18 3.98
C VAL A 24 4.33 -1.25 3.77
N ILE A 25 5.52 -1.70 4.14
CA ILE A 25 6.75 -0.92 4.05
C ILE A 25 7.56 -1.42 2.85
N GLU A 26 7.72 -0.56 1.84
CA GLU A 26 8.61 -0.83 0.72
C GLU A 26 9.84 0.08 0.79
N HIS A 27 11.04 -0.50 0.77
CA HIS A 27 12.30 0.25 0.86
C HIS A 27 13.11 0.11 -0.43
N GLN A 28 13.23 1.18 -1.23
CA GLN A 28 13.91 1.12 -2.54
C GLN A 28 14.80 2.35 -2.83
N SER A 29 15.91 2.11 -3.52
CA SER A 29 16.83 3.15 -4.03
C SER A 29 16.66 3.42 -5.52
N LYS A 30 16.06 2.50 -6.28
CA LYS A 30 15.72 2.70 -7.70
C LYS A 30 14.24 3.03 -7.80
N PRO A 31 13.84 4.14 -8.45
CA PRO A 31 12.43 4.43 -8.63
C PRO A 31 11.79 3.48 -9.67
N GLU A 32 10.53 3.12 -9.46
CA GLU A 32 9.76 2.21 -10.32
C GLU A 32 8.42 2.86 -10.73
N GLU A 33 8.12 2.92 -12.02
CA GLU A 33 6.95 3.65 -12.53
C GLU A 33 5.62 3.13 -11.98
N LEU A 34 5.49 1.82 -11.77
CA LEU A 34 4.27 1.16 -11.31
C LEU A 34 4.26 0.87 -9.81
N MET A 35 5.02 1.67 -9.04
CA MET A 35 5.11 1.48 -7.59
C MET A 35 3.76 1.66 -6.90
N ALA A 36 2.92 2.60 -7.33
CA ALA A 36 1.64 2.81 -6.67
C ALA A 36 0.71 1.60 -6.89
N PHE A 37 0.69 1.01 -8.08
CA PHE A 37 -0.04 -0.24 -8.31
C PHE A 37 0.53 -1.41 -7.51
N ARG A 38 1.85 -1.51 -7.37
CA ARG A 38 2.48 -2.51 -6.51
C ARG A 38 2.02 -2.37 -5.05
N MET A 39 2.06 -1.16 -4.50
CA MET A 39 1.59 -0.88 -3.14
C MET A 39 0.11 -1.23 -2.97
N MET A 40 -0.71 -0.90 -3.96
CA MET A 40 -2.13 -1.27 -3.99
C MET A 40 -2.28 -2.80 -3.88
N ARG A 41 -1.53 -3.57 -4.66
CA ARG A 41 -1.59 -5.06 -4.63
C ARG A 41 -1.26 -5.62 -3.24
N TYR A 42 -0.28 -5.05 -2.54
CA TYR A 42 0.01 -5.46 -1.18
C TYR A 42 -1.10 -5.09 -0.20
N SER A 43 -1.69 -3.91 -0.36
CA SER A 43 -2.84 -3.51 0.44
C SER A 43 -4.01 -4.48 0.29
N ILE A 44 -4.35 -4.89 -0.95
CA ILE A 44 -5.39 -5.91 -1.19
C ILE A 44 -4.99 -7.26 -0.60
N ALA A 45 -3.73 -7.68 -0.74
CA ALA A 45 -3.29 -8.96 -0.18
C ALA A 45 -3.41 -8.96 1.36
N ALA A 46 -3.03 -7.88 2.03
CA ALA A 46 -3.19 -7.69 3.47
C ALA A 46 -4.66 -7.73 3.90
N MET A 47 -5.53 -7.05 3.14
CA MET A 47 -6.98 -7.09 3.34
C MET A 47 -7.56 -8.50 3.18
N GLN A 48 -7.14 -9.23 2.14
CA GLN A 48 -7.58 -10.60 1.90
C GLN A 48 -7.12 -11.54 3.03
N ASN A 49 -5.85 -11.44 3.44
CA ASN A 49 -5.31 -12.22 4.56
C ASN A 49 -6.10 -11.96 5.86
N HIS A 50 -6.57 -10.73 6.07
CA HIS A 50 -7.43 -10.40 7.20
C HIS A 50 -8.80 -11.09 7.12
N LEU A 51 -9.44 -11.10 5.95
CA LEU A 51 -10.70 -11.83 5.77
C LEU A 51 -10.51 -13.35 5.94
N ASP A 52 -9.42 -13.90 5.40
CA ASP A 52 -9.09 -15.32 5.49
C ASP A 52 -8.80 -15.76 6.95
N ALA A 53 -8.34 -14.83 7.81
CA ALA A 53 -8.18 -15.05 9.24
C ALA A 53 -9.51 -15.07 10.03
N GLY A 54 -10.66 -14.91 9.36
CA GLY A 54 -12.00 -15.04 9.93
C GLY A 54 -12.64 -13.72 10.36
N TYR A 55 -12.00 -12.58 10.07
CA TYR A 55 -12.59 -11.26 10.29
C TYR A 55 -13.62 -10.93 9.20
N LYS A 56 -14.65 -10.16 9.55
CA LYS A 56 -15.79 -9.86 8.66
C LYS A 56 -15.71 -8.52 7.95
N GLU A 57 -14.80 -7.65 8.40
CA GLU A 57 -14.66 -6.29 7.91
C GLU A 57 -13.26 -6.09 7.34
N LEU A 58 -13.09 -5.13 6.43
CA LEU A 58 -11.78 -4.82 5.89
C LEU A 58 -10.96 -4.00 6.91
N PRO A 59 -9.67 -4.31 7.08
CA PRO A 59 -8.79 -3.52 7.94
C PRO A 59 -8.40 -2.22 7.24
N LEU A 60 -8.00 -1.21 8.03
CA LEU A 60 -7.32 -0.05 7.48
C LEU A 60 -5.92 -0.47 7.04
N VAL A 61 -5.54 -0.20 5.80
CA VAL A 61 -4.20 -0.48 5.29
C VAL A 61 -3.53 0.82 4.87
N ILE A 62 -2.36 1.08 5.44
CA ILE A 62 -1.56 2.28 5.20
C ILE A 62 -0.28 1.85 4.46
N PRO A 63 -0.24 1.94 3.12
CA PRO A 63 0.99 1.72 2.37
C PRO A 63 1.99 2.85 2.65
N MET A 64 3.23 2.49 2.99
CA MET A 64 4.32 3.42 3.23
C MET A 64 5.51 3.09 2.33
N LEU A 65 5.91 4.05 1.50
CA LEU A 65 7.09 3.94 0.65
C LEU A 65 8.28 4.67 1.28
N PHE A 66 9.34 3.95 1.60
CA PHE A 66 10.63 4.50 2.01
C PHE A 66 11.57 4.54 0.81
N TYR A 67 11.73 5.72 0.24
CA TYR A 67 12.55 5.94 -0.94
C TYR A 67 13.81 6.75 -0.62
N HIS A 68 14.96 6.24 -1.06
CA HIS A 68 16.28 6.86 -0.86
C HIS A 68 17.14 6.84 -2.13
N GLY A 69 16.51 7.02 -3.30
CA GLY A 69 17.24 7.05 -4.56
C GLY A 69 18.00 8.34 -4.85
N CYS A 70 18.91 8.29 -5.82
CA CYS A 70 19.74 9.45 -6.21
C CYS A 70 18.92 10.64 -6.70
N ARG A 71 17.77 10.38 -7.34
CA ARG A 71 16.81 11.42 -7.74
C ARG A 71 15.77 11.58 -6.63
N SER A 72 15.73 12.73 -5.96
CA SER A 72 14.79 13.02 -4.88
C SER A 72 14.03 14.33 -5.18
N PRO A 73 12.71 14.43 -4.90
CA PRO A 73 11.85 13.39 -4.32
C PRO A 73 11.55 12.23 -5.29
N TYR A 74 10.79 11.24 -4.83
CA TYR A 74 10.32 10.14 -5.68
C TYR A 74 9.68 10.69 -6.96
N PRO A 75 10.09 10.25 -8.17
CA PRO A 75 9.75 10.95 -9.40
C PRO A 75 8.42 10.54 -10.05
N TYR A 76 7.72 9.53 -9.53
CA TYR A 76 6.47 9.00 -10.09
C TYR A 76 5.28 9.20 -9.16
N SER A 77 4.05 9.09 -9.68
CA SER A 77 2.85 9.23 -8.86
C SER A 77 2.76 8.12 -7.80
N LEU A 78 2.24 8.47 -6.62
CA LEU A 78 1.87 7.50 -5.58
C LEU A 78 0.37 7.16 -5.60
N CYS A 79 -0.37 7.70 -6.58
CA CYS A 79 -1.76 7.35 -6.82
C CYS A 79 -1.82 6.37 -8.00
N TRP A 80 -2.20 5.13 -7.75
CA TRP A 80 -2.26 4.07 -8.78
C TRP A 80 -3.24 4.39 -9.92
N LEU A 81 -4.23 5.26 -9.69
CA LEU A 81 -5.16 5.73 -10.72
C LEU A 81 -4.46 6.57 -11.81
N ASP A 82 -3.31 7.15 -11.52
CA ASP A 82 -2.50 7.90 -12.50
C ASP A 82 -1.74 6.99 -13.47
N GLU A 83 -1.68 5.69 -13.20
CA GLU A 83 -0.95 4.72 -14.02
C GLU A 83 -1.79 4.19 -15.19
N PHE A 84 -3.08 4.52 -15.26
CA PHE A 84 -3.92 4.20 -16.41
C PHE A 84 -3.60 5.08 -17.62
N ALA A 85 -3.89 4.57 -18.83
CA ALA A 85 -3.74 5.35 -20.06
C ALA A 85 -4.58 6.66 -20.05
N GLU A 86 -5.72 6.65 -19.34
CA GLU A 86 -6.61 7.81 -19.20
C GLU A 86 -6.98 8.04 -17.71
N PRO A 87 -6.09 8.66 -16.90
CA PRO A 87 -6.30 8.84 -15.45
C PRO A 87 -7.58 9.59 -15.07
N ALA A 88 -7.98 10.56 -15.91
CA ALA A 88 -9.18 11.34 -15.68
C ALA A 88 -10.47 10.50 -15.77
N ILE A 89 -10.46 9.41 -16.53
CA ILE A 89 -11.57 8.45 -16.59
C ILE A 89 -11.50 7.50 -15.38
N ALA A 90 -10.31 6.98 -15.07
CA ALA A 90 -10.10 6.07 -13.94
C ALA A 90 -10.55 6.66 -12.59
N ARG A 91 -10.44 7.98 -12.40
CA ARG A 91 -10.88 8.68 -11.19
C ARG A 91 -12.40 8.95 -11.11
N LYS A 92 -13.14 8.72 -12.19
CA LYS A 92 -14.60 8.95 -12.25
C LYS A 92 -15.43 7.69 -12.00
N ILE A 93 -14.79 6.52 -12.01
CA ILE A 93 -15.38 5.21 -11.76
C ILE A 93 -15.03 4.82 -10.33
#